data_AF-A0A2I8VQE9-F1
#
_entry.id   AF-A0A2I8VQE9-F1
#
_cell.length_a   1.000
_cell.length_b   1.000
_cell.length_c   1.000
_cell.angle_alpha   90.00
_cell.angle_beta   90.00
_cell.angle_gamma   90.00
#
_symmetry.space_group_name_H-M   'P 1'
#
loop_
_entity.id
_entity.type
_entity.pdbx_description
1 polymer ?
#
loop_
_entity_poly.entity_id
_entity_poly.type
_entity_poly.pdbx_seq_one_letter_code
_entity_poly.pdbx_strand_id
1 'polypeptide(L)'
;MKLTDEEIYGLERLESADQRFTAVVEAFIGQYGGEITDVTAASTDLVSSMYGIRIALAKAQDGYINAADSAANQDQRVQADQMARCWQFLRHTIQTQLAVVEGYIELMDAFEAFEQDSHEVAASHTGNFVKTQRLAVRRHGDLLQSATAQDMVAIESVSEEQYEAKINQLASDIAVYAELDDALQDFIEGIKFLRQGKAWIYTEDRHVSRAKDAAKDARTHLRSARKKLEAIRRTSGDSTTLDPTVLSLRTLAVEKTKESQTIIER
;
A
#
# COMPACT_ATOMS: atom_id res chain seq x y z
N MET A 1 -9.33 -0.52 48.81
CA MET A 1 -8.45 -1.69 49.02
C MET A 1 -7.04 -1.25 48.62
N LYS A 2 -5.99 -1.60 49.37
CA LYS A 2 -4.60 -1.29 48.96
C LYS A 2 -4.09 -2.47 48.12
N LEU A 3 -3.42 -2.18 46.99
CA LEU A 3 -2.76 -3.17 46.16
C LEU A 3 -1.58 -3.80 46.92
N THR A 4 -1.22 -5.04 46.56
CA THR A 4 0.01 -5.68 47.05
C THR A 4 1.25 -5.15 46.32
N ASP A 5 2.44 -5.36 46.87
CA ASP A 5 3.70 -4.98 46.21
C ASP A 5 3.89 -5.71 44.86
N GLU A 6 3.42 -6.96 44.76
CA GLU A 6 3.43 -7.74 43.52
C GLU A 6 2.46 -7.16 42.48
N GLU A 7 1.28 -6.72 42.91
CA GLU A 7 0.31 -6.05 42.02
C GLU A 7 0.84 -4.69 41.53
N ILE A 8 1.51 -3.92 42.39
CA ILE A 8 2.16 -2.65 42.00
C ILE A 8 3.25 -2.93 40.96
N TYR A 9 4.12 -3.90 41.21
CA TYR A 9 5.18 -4.28 40.27
C TYR A 9 4.63 -4.75 38.92
N GLY A 10 3.55 -5.54 38.91
CA GLY A 10 2.87 -5.95 37.68
C GLY A 10 2.33 -4.77 36.87
N LEU A 11 1.74 -3.77 37.54
CA LEU A 11 1.26 -2.54 36.88
C LEU A 11 2.40 -1.72 36.27
N GLU A 12 3.52 -1.56 36.98
CA GLU A 12 4.70 -0.86 36.46
C GLU A 12 5.24 -1.52 35.18
N ARG A 13 5.15 -2.84 35.07
CA ARG A 13 5.55 -3.59 33.87
C ARG A 13 4.59 -3.41 32.71
N LEU A 14 3.29 -3.35 32.98
CA LEU A 14 2.27 -3.03 31.97
C LEU A 14 2.43 -1.60 31.45
N GLU A 15 2.62 -0.62 32.32
CA GLU A 15 2.88 0.78 31.92
C GLU A 15 4.17 0.90 31.09
N SER A 16 5.24 0.23 31.51
CA SER A 16 6.48 0.20 30.75
C SER A 16 6.32 -0.50 29.39
N ALA A 17 5.44 -1.50 29.29
CA ALA A 17 5.13 -2.14 28.01
C ALA A 17 4.36 -1.18 27.09
N ASP A 18 3.34 -0.48 27.61
CA ASP A 18 2.56 0.51 26.85
C ASP A 18 3.44 1.62 26.26
N GLN A 19 4.38 2.18 27.04
CA GLN A 19 5.35 3.16 26.54
C GLN A 19 6.16 2.64 25.34
N ARG A 20 6.42 1.33 25.26
CA ARG A 20 7.12 0.73 24.13
C ARG A 20 6.20 0.55 22.92
N PHE A 21 4.89 0.37 23.11
CA PHE A 21 3.91 0.43 22.03
C PHE A 21 3.86 1.83 21.43
N THR A 22 3.85 2.88 22.27
CA THR A 22 3.94 4.27 21.82
C THR A 22 5.17 4.49 20.94
N ALA A 23 6.33 3.98 21.34
CA ALA A 23 7.54 4.06 20.52
C ALA A 23 7.44 3.33 19.16
N VAL A 24 6.65 2.25 19.07
CA VAL A 24 6.37 1.57 17.79
C VAL A 24 5.52 2.47 16.89
N VAL A 25 4.44 3.04 17.44
CA VAL A 25 3.54 3.93 16.71
C VAL A 25 4.29 5.17 16.24
N GLU A 26 5.05 5.83 17.12
CA GLU A 26 5.90 6.99 16.78
C GLU A 26 6.91 6.66 15.67
N ALA A 27 7.56 5.50 15.74
CA ALA A 27 8.50 5.07 14.69
C ALA A 27 7.79 4.77 13.37
N PHE A 28 6.55 4.27 13.41
CA PHE A 28 5.76 3.94 12.23
C PHE A 28 5.20 5.19 11.55
N ILE A 29 4.61 6.11 12.30
CA ILE A 29 4.07 7.38 11.77
C ILE A 29 5.20 8.31 11.32
N GLY A 30 6.34 8.30 12.02
CA GLY A 30 7.52 9.09 11.68
C GLY A 30 7.19 10.55 11.39
N GLN A 31 7.46 10.99 10.16
CA GLN A 31 7.17 12.36 9.70
C GLN A 31 5.80 12.54 9.03
N TYR A 32 5.02 11.47 8.88
CA TYR A 32 3.79 11.49 8.09
C TYR A 32 2.61 12.15 8.81
N GLY A 33 2.59 12.09 10.14
CA GLY A 33 1.55 12.73 10.93
C GLY A 33 1.49 12.24 12.37
N GLY A 34 0.30 12.31 12.96
CA GLY A 34 0.05 11.97 14.36
C GLY A 34 -0.59 10.58 14.54
N GLU A 35 -1.09 9.98 13.46
CA GLU A 35 -1.89 8.77 13.52
C GLU A 35 -1.39 7.69 12.57
N ILE A 36 -1.67 6.42 12.87
CA ILE A 36 -1.28 5.29 12.02
C ILE A 36 -1.89 5.33 10.61
N THR A 37 -2.99 6.06 10.45
CA THR A 37 -3.71 6.35 9.20
C THR A 37 -2.98 7.36 8.32
N ASP A 38 -2.09 8.18 8.88
CA ASP A 38 -1.30 9.14 8.11
C ASP A 38 -0.22 8.46 7.25
N VAL A 39 0.13 7.21 7.58
CA VAL A 39 1.03 6.38 6.76
C VAL A 39 0.23 5.77 5.62
N THR A 40 0.43 6.24 4.39
CA THR A 40 -0.35 5.86 3.21
C THR A 40 0.47 5.07 2.20
N ALA A 41 -0.13 4.66 1.08
CA ALA A 41 0.62 4.05 -0.01
C ALA A 41 1.77 4.96 -0.53
N ALA A 42 1.59 6.28 -0.47
CA ALA A 42 2.57 7.27 -0.90
C ALA A 42 3.70 7.54 0.12
N SER A 43 3.67 6.90 1.29
CA SER A 43 4.69 7.01 2.35
C SER A 43 5.96 6.23 2.00
N THR A 44 6.64 6.58 0.92
CA THR A 44 7.77 5.81 0.35
C THR A 44 9.00 5.72 1.25
N ASP A 45 9.29 6.73 2.07
CA ASP A 45 10.40 6.69 3.04
C ASP A 45 10.20 5.63 4.15
N LEU A 46 8.99 5.05 4.29
CA LEU A 46 8.73 3.93 5.20
C LEU A 46 9.72 2.78 4.96
N VAL A 47 10.08 2.50 3.70
CA VAL A 47 11.04 1.44 3.33
C VAL A 47 12.37 1.64 4.06
N SER A 48 12.87 2.87 4.10
CA SER A 48 14.13 3.24 4.75
C SER A 48 14.01 3.22 6.29
N SER A 49 12.83 3.54 6.82
CA SER A 49 12.57 3.58 8.27
C SER A 49 12.34 2.20 8.92
N MET A 50 12.19 1.14 8.11
CA MET A 50 11.86 -0.22 8.59
C MET A 50 12.83 -0.79 9.63
N TYR A 51 14.11 -0.41 9.61
CA TYR A 51 15.06 -0.87 10.62
C TYR A 51 14.71 -0.36 12.02
N GLY A 52 14.42 0.93 12.16
CA GLY A 52 14.03 1.54 13.43
C GLY A 52 12.71 0.98 13.95
N ILE A 53 11.73 0.81 13.05
CA ILE A 53 10.42 0.23 13.37
C ILE A 53 10.57 -1.21 13.89
N ARG A 54 11.42 -2.03 13.28
CA ARG A 54 11.68 -3.41 13.74
C ARG A 54 12.31 -3.46 15.13
N ILE A 55 13.21 -2.53 15.44
CA ILE A 55 13.80 -2.42 16.79
C ILE A 55 12.71 -2.06 17.80
N ALA A 56 11.85 -1.09 17.50
CA ALA A 56 10.75 -0.71 18.38
C ALA A 56 9.79 -1.89 18.60
N LEU A 57 9.43 -2.62 17.54
CA LEU A 57 8.57 -3.80 17.62
C LEU A 57 9.17 -4.90 18.51
N ALA A 58 10.47 -5.17 18.40
CA ALA A 58 11.15 -6.15 19.24
C ALA A 58 11.12 -5.73 20.72
N LYS A 59 11.37 -4.45 21.01
CA LYS A 59 11.29 -3.92 22.38
C LYS A 59 9.88 -4.01 22.95
N ALA A 60 8.85 -3.70 22.16
CA ALA A 60 7.44 -3.83 22.57
C ALA A 60 7.08 -5.30 22.83
N GLN A 61 7.61 -6.23 22.01
CA GLN A 61 7.45 -7.66 22.23
C GLN A 61 8.01 -8.09 23.59
N ASP A 62 9.27 -7.74 23.86
CA ASP A 62 9.89 -8.00 25.16
C ASP A 62 9.12 -7.33 26.29
N GLY A 63 8.53 -6.15 26.05
CA GLY A 63 7.73 -5.40 27.00
C GLY A 63 6.53 -6.19 27.50
N TYR A 64 5.63 -6.60 26.61
CA TYR A 64 4.42 -7.32 27.01
C TYR A 64 4.72 -8.72 27.56
N ILE A 65 5.79 -9.39 27.08
CA ILE A 65 6.22 -10.70 27.64
C ILE A 65 6.64 -10.52 29.10
N ASN A 66 7.48 -9.53 29.40
CA ASN A 66 7.89 -9.25 30.78
C ASN A 66 6.71 -8.83 31.67
N ALA A 67 5.72 -8.11 31.12
CA ALA A 67 4.51 -7.77 31.84
C ALA A 67 3.65 -9.00 32.15
N ALA A 68 3.51 -9.92 31.19
CA ALA A 68 2.81 -11.20 31.39
C ALA A 68 3.49 -12.06 32.47
N ASP A 69 4.82 -12.18 32.44
CA ASP A 69 5.60 -12.94 33.42
C ASP A 69 5.52 -12.33 34.84
N SER A 70 5.25 -11.03 34.93
CA SER A 70 5.16 -10.27 36.19
C SER A 70 3.72 -10.09 36.68
N ALA A 71 2.72 -10.63 35.99
CA ALA A 71 1.32 -10.43 36.32
C ALA A 71 0.92 -11.19 37.60
N ALA A 72 0.57 -10.43 38.64
CA ALA A 72 0.24 -10.93 39.98
C ALA A 72 -1.22 -11.39 40.10
N ASN A 73 -2.13 -10.90 39.24
CA ASN A 73 -3.54 -11.24 39.26
C ASN A 73 -4.13 -11.47 37.86
N GLN A 74 -5.39 -11.89 37.80
CA GLN A 74 -6.05 -12.24 36.55
C GLN A 74 -6.24 -11.03 35.62
N ASP A 75 -6.54 -9.85 36.16
CA ASP A 75 -6.78 -8.65 35.36
C ASP A 75 -5.50 -8.22 34.62
N GLN A 76 -4.36 -8.26 35.31
CA GLN A 76 -3.05 -7.98 34.70
C GLN A 76 -2.68 -8.99 33.61
N ARG A 77 -3.01 -10.27 33.80
CA ARG A 77 -2.79 -11.30 32.76
C ARG A 77 -3.65 -11.04 31.53
N VAL A 78 -4.92 -10.70 31.72
CA VAL A 78 -5.83 -10.35 30.62
C VAL A 78 -5.31 -9.13 29.85
N GLN A 79 -4.83 -8.10 30.56
CA GLN A 79 -4.26 -6.91 29.93
C GLN A 79 -2.97 -7.23 29.14
N ALA A 80 -2.08 -8.06 29.69
CA ALA A 80 -0.87 -8.50 28.98
C ALA A 80 -1.20 -9.34 27.72
N ASP A 81 -2.21 -10.20 27.79
CA ASP A 81 -2.70 -10.96 26.63
C ASP A 81 -3.32 -10.06 25.56
N GLN A 82 -4.02 -9.00 25.95
CA GLN A 82 -4.50 -7.97 25.02
C GLN A 82 -3.34 -7.20 24.39
N MET A 83 -2.33 -6.78 25.16
CA MET A 83 -1.11 -6.16 24.62
C MET A 83 -0.41 -7.08 23.60
N ALA A 84 -0.36 -8.39 23.83
CA ALA A 84 0.17 -9.34 22.86
C ALA A 84 -0.58 -9.29 21.52
N ARG A 85 -1.92 -9.14 21.54
CA ARG A 85 -2.75 -8.95 20.34
C ARG A 85 -2.51 -7.59 19.69
N CYS A 86 -2.39 -6.51 20.47
CA CYS A 86 -1.99 -5.19 19.95
C CYS A 86 -0.63 -5.24 19.24
N TRP A 87 0.31 -6.04 19.76
CA TRP A 87 1.62 -6.21 19.12
C TRP A 87 1.51 -6.93 17.77
N GLN A 88 0.69 -7.98 17.72
CA GLN A 88 0.42 -8.67 16.47
C GLN A 88 -0.24 -7.73 15.46
N PHE A 89 -1.24 -6.95 15.88
CA PHE A 89 -1.86 -5.91 15.05
C PHE A 89 -0.82 -4.96 14.48
N LEU A 90 -0.01 -4.29 15.31
CA LEU A 90 1.01 -3.35 14.82
C LEU A 90 1.99 -4.02 13.86
N ARG A 91 2.49 -5.21 14.19
CA ARG A 91 3.39 -5.97 13.32
C ARG A 91 2.75 -6.26 11.96
N HIS A 92 1.51 -6.73 11.92
CA HIS A 92 0.82 -7.06 10.68
C HIS A 92 0.41 -5.81 9.88
N THR A 93 0.00 -4.73 10.56
CA THR A 93 -0.28 -3.42 9.96
C THR A 93 0.96 -2.86 9.26
N ILE A 94 2.10 -2.82 9.97
CA ILE A 94 3.39 -2.34 9.42
C ILE A 94 3.81 -3.17 8.20
N GLN A 95 3.71 -4.50 8.29
CA GLN A 95 4.06 -5.38 7.17
C GLN A 95 3.11 -5.20 5.98
N THR A 96 1.81 -5.04 6.22
CA THR A 96 0.83 -4.82 5.16
C THR A 96 1.09 -3.47 4.50
N GLN A 97 1.27 -2.41 5.28
CA GLN A 97 1.59 -1.07 4.79
C GLN A 97 2.88 -1.05 3.97
N LEU A 98 3.92 -1.76 4.41
CA LEU A 98 5.16 -1.86 3.64
C LEU A 98 4.93 -2.49 2.26
N ALA A 99 4.13 -3.56 2.18
CA ALA A 99 3.81 -4.19 0.90
C ALA A 99 2.97 -3.26 0.00
N VAL A 100 2.08 -2.47 0.60
CA VAL A 100 1.32 -1.44 -0.12
C VAL A 100 2.27 -0.36 -0.66
N VAL A 101 3.16 0.18 0.16
CA VAL A 101 4.16 1.18 -0.25
C VAL A 101 5.10 0.64 -1.35
N GLU A 102 5.58 -0.59 -1.23
CA GLU A 102 6.39 -1.23 -2.26
C GLU A 102 5.61 -1.39 -3.58
N GLY A 103 4.31 -1.71 -3.51
CA GLY A 103 3.42 -1.68 -4.68
C GLY A 103 3.28 -0.29 -5.28
N TYR A 104 3.13 0.74 -4.45
CA TYR A 104 3.05 2.13 -4.92
C TYR A 104 4.32 2.54 -5.68
N ILE A 105 5.49 2.20 -5.17
CA ILE A 105 6.77 2.50 -5.83
C ILE A 105 6.83 1.84 -7.22
N GLU A 106 6.53 0.53 -7.31
CA GLU A 106 6.52 -0.18 -8.59
C GLU A 106 5.49 0.40 -9.57
N LEU A 107 4.35 0.89 -9.07
CA LEU A 107 3.34 1.56 -9.88
C LEU A 107 3.84 2.90 -10.44
N MET A 108 4.58 3.68 -9.64
CA MET A 108 5.16 4.95 -10.06
C MET A 108 6.31 4.74 -11.06
N ASP A 109 7.14 3.72 -10.87
CA ASP A 109 8.19 3.35 -11.83
C ASP A 109 7.58 2.86 -13.15
N ALA A 110 6.49 2.08 -13.11
CA ALA A 110 5.74 1.71 -14.30
C ALA A 110 5.15 2.93 -15.01
N PHE A 111 4.62 3.89 -14.25
CA PHE A 111 4.10 5.15 -14.78
C PHE A 111 5.17 5.93 -15.54
N GLU A 112 6.36 6.13 -14.94
CA GLU A 112 7.48 6.80 -15.61
C GLU A 112 7.90 6.05 -16.89
N ALA A 113 7.94 4.72 -16.85
CA ALA A 113 8.25 3.91 -18.02
C ALA A 113 7.19 4.06 -19.14
N PHE A 114 5.90 4.21 -18.80
CA PHE A 114 4.86 4.52 -19.78
C PHE A 114 5.03 5.92 -20.40
N GLU A 115 5.44 6.93 -19.62
CA GLU A 115 5.74 8.26 -20.14
C GLU A 115 6.85 8.21 -21.19
N GLN A 116 7.87 7.39 -20.94
CA GLN A 116 9.05 7.21 -21.79
C GLN A 116 8.85 6.23 -22.98
N ASP A 117 7.63 5.71 -23.18
CA ASP A 117 7.31 4.66 -24.16
C ASP A 117 8.12 3.35 -24.00
N SER A 118 8.58 3.08 -22.78
CA SER A 118 9.44 1.94 -22.43
C SER A 118 8.62 0.72 -21.99
N HIS A 119 7.93 0.07 -22.93
CA HIS A 119 7.00 -1.04 -22.62
C HIS A 119 7.64 -2.22 -21.85
N GLU A 120 8.89 -2.59 -22.13
CA GLU A 120 9.58 -3.70 -21.44
C GLU A 120 9.86 -3.36 -19.97
N VAL A 121 10.29 -2.12 -19.70
CA VAL A 121 10.54 -1.61 -18.35
C VAL A 121 9.21 -1.52 -17.60
N ALA A 122 8.17 -0.98 -18.24
CA ALA A 122 6.84 -0.89 -17.64
C ALA A 122 6.23 -2.27 -17.34
N ALA A 123 6.44 -3.26 -18.21
CA ALA A 123 6.02 -4.65 -17.98
C ALA A 123 6.76 -5.29 -16.81
N SER A 124 8.05 -5.01 -16.64
CA SER A 124 8.84 -5.48 -15.50
C SER A 124 8.28 -4.92 -14.18
N HIS A 125 8.08 -3.60 -14.10
CA HIS A 125 7.54 -2.95 -12.91
C HIS A 125 6.10 -3.36 -12.61
N THR A 126 5.24 -3.47 -13.62
CA THR A 126 3.88 -4.01 -13.46
C THR A 126 3.91 -5.45 -12.93
N GLY A 127 4.84 -6.28 -13.42
CA GLY A 127 5.03 -7.64 -12.92
C GLY A 127 5.49 -7.69 -11.45
N ASN A 128 6.29 -6.72 -11.00
CA ASN A 128 6.68 -6.60 -9.59
C ASN A 128 5.55 -6.05 -8.72
N PHE A 129 4.81 -5.04 -9.21
CA PHE A 129 3.58 -4.53 -8.60
C PHE A 129 2.58 -5.66 -8.29
N VAL A 130 2.34 -6.58 -9.23
CA VAL A 130 1.46 -7.73 -8.98
C VAL A 130 1.98 -8.64 -7.86
N LYS A 131 3.30 -8.78 -7.70
CA LYS A 131 3.89 -9.58 -6.60
C LYS A 131 3.69 -8.89 -5.26
N THR A 132 3.95 -7.58 -5.17
CA THR A 132 3.80 -6.80 -3.94
C THR A 132 2.33 -6.66 -3.55
N GLN A 133 1.43 -6.47 -4.51
CA GLN A 133 -0.03 -6.56 -4.30
C GLN A 133 -0.44 -7.89 -3.68
N ARG A 134 -0.04 -9.03 -4.25
CA ARG A 134 -0.39 -10.36 -3.70
C ARG A 134 0.14 -10.54 -2.28
N LEU A 135 1.31 -9.99 -2.00
CA LEU A 135 1.88 -9.97 -0.66
C LEU A 135 1.05 -9.10 0.30
N ALA A 136 0.60 -7.92 -0.13
CA ALA A 136 -0.28 -7.05 0.65
C ALA A 136 -1.62 -7.74 0.97
N VAL A 137 -2.26 -8.38 -0.02
CA VAL A 137 -3.50 -9.16 0.17
C VAL A 137 -3.31 -10.24 1.25
N ARG A 138 -2.22 -11.02 1.16
CA ARG A 138 -1.94 -12.06 2.14
C ARG A 138 -1.74 -11.47 3.54
N ARG A 139 -0.94 -10.42 3.67
CA ARG A 139 -0.63 -9.79 4.96
C ARG A 139 -1.86 -9.11 5.57
N HIS A 140 -2.73 -8.55 4.76
CA HIS A 140 -4.02 -8.02 5.20
C HIS A 140 -4.93 -9.13 5.74
N GLY A 141 -4.93 -10.31 5.10
CA GLY A 141 -5.61 -11.50 5.62
C GLY A 141 -5.11 -11.91 7.01
N ASP A 142 -3.79 -11.88 7.23
CA ASP A 142 -3.19 -12.15 8.55
C ASP A 142 -3.54 -11.05 9.57
N LEU A 143 -3.56 -9.78 9.15
CA LEU A 143 -3.93 -8.63 9.99
C LEU A 143 -5.35 -8.76 10.55
N LEU A 144 -6.33 -9.11 9.71
CA LEU A 144 -7.73 -9.28 10.11
C LEU A 144 -7.94 -10.38 11.16
N GLN A 145 -6.96 -11.28 11.33
CA GLN A 145 -7.02 -12.36 12.33
C GLN A 145 -6.23 -12.05 13.60
N SER A 146 -5.47 -10.95 13.65
CA SER A 146 -4.49 -10.69 14.71
C SER A 146 -5.06 -10.08 15.99
N ALA A 147 -6.05 -9.20 15.87
CA ALA A 147 -6.65 -8.46 16.99
C ALA A 147 -8.02 -7.91 16.59
N THR A 148 -8.80 -7.50 17.58
CA THR A 148 -10.06 -6.78 17.42
C THR A 148 -9.93 -5.33 17.92
N ALA A 149 -10.89 -4.47 17.57
CA ALA A 149 -10.91 -3.08 18.06
C ALA A 149 -10.86 -3.03 19.60
N GLN A 150 -11.61 -3.91 20.27
CA GLN A 150 -11.67 -4.00 21.74
C GLN A 150 -10.32 -4.31 22.39
N ASP A 151 -9.38 -4.93 21.67
CA ASP A 151 -8.05 -5.19 22.23
C ASP A 151 -7.24 -3.91 22.37
N MET A 152 -7.54 -2.86 21.57
CA MET A 152 -6.79 -1.61 21.58
C MET A 152 -6.87 -0.88 22.92
N VAL A 153 -7.88 -1.15 23.75
CA VAL A 153 -7.99 -0.60 25.11
C VAL A 153 -6.78 -0.91 26.01
N ALA A 154 -5.98 -1.92 25.66
CA ALA A 154 -4.80 -2.29 26.40
C ALA A 154 -3.59 -1.38 26.16
N ILE A 155 -3.64 -0.51 25.15
CA ILE A 155 -2.58 0.45 24.84
C ILE A 155 -3.15 1.85 24.60
N GLU A 156 -2.40 2.89 24.97
CA GLU A 156 -2.88 4.28 24.77
C GLU A 156 -2.59 4.80 23.35
N SER A 157 -1.62 4.20 22.68
CA SER A 157 -1.07 4.70 21.41
C SER A 157 -1.92 4.44 20.16
N VAL A 158 -2.96 3.62 20.27
CA VAL A 158 -3.89 3.33 19.17
C VAL A 158 -5.32 3.29 19.71
N SER A 159 -6.21 4.13 19.19
CA SER A 159 -7.63 4.07 19.53
C SER A 159 -8.37 3.01 18.71
N GLU A 160 -9.57 2.61 19.16
CA GLU A 160 -10.47 1.73 18.39
C GLU A 160 -10.79 2.33 17.01
N GLU A 161 -11.04 3.64 16.96
CA GLU A 161 -11.31 4.38 15.72
C GLU A 161 -10.11 4.34 14.77
N GLN A 162 -8.89 4.54 15.28
CA GLN A 162 -7.66 4.44 14.49
C GLN A 162 -7.43 3.03 13.96
N TYR A 163 -7.71 1.99 14.76
CA TYR A 163 -7.65 0.60 14.32
C TYR A 163 -8.61 0.34 13.15
N GLU A 164 -9.88 0.72 13.27
CA GLU A 164 -10.88 0.50 12.23
C GLU A 164 -10.56 1.30 10.97
N ALA A 165 -10.20 2.58 11.13
CA ALA A 165 -9.81 3.45 10.03
C ALA A 165 -8.58 2.89 9.29
N LYS A 166 -7.60 2.34 10.00
CA LYS A 166 -6.40 1.77 9.38
C LYS A 166 -6.70 0.50 8.58
N ILE A 167 -7.53 -0.39 9.11
CA ILE A 167 -7.98 -1.58 8.39
C ILE A 167 -8.74 -1.18 7.12
N ASN A 168 -9.66 -0.22 7.23
CA ASN A 168 -10.45 0.26 6.09
C ASN A 168 -9.58 0.94 5.02
N GLN A 169 -8.58 1.71 5.44
CA GLN A 169 -7.60 2.32 4.52
C GLN A 169 -6.83 1.24 3.75
N LEU A 170 -6.25 0.26 4.44
CA LEU A 170 -5.49 -0.83 3.81
C LEU A 170 -6.37 -1.67 2.88
N ALA A 171 -7.60 -2.00 3.30
CA ALA A 171 -8.55 -2.71 2.47
C ALA A 171 -8.90 -1.94 1.18
N SER A 172 -9.10 -0.62 1.29
CA SER A 172 -9.39 0.25 0.15
C SER A 172 -8.23 0.32 -0.83
N ASP A 173 -7.00 0.52 -0.34
CA ASP A 173 -5.81 0.60 -1.18
C ASP A 173 -5.52 -0.75 -1.88
N ILE A 174 -5.68 -1.88 -1.18
CA ILE A 174 -5.51 -3.22 -1.75
C ILE A 174 -6.58 -3.52 -2.81
N ALA A 175 -7.82 -3.09 -2.60
CA ALA A 175 -8.89 -3.26 -3.57
C ALA A 175 -8.57 -2.52 -4.89
N VAL A 176 -8.08 -1.28 -4.79
CA VAL A 176 -7.64 -0.51 -5.97
C VAL A 176 -6.49 -1.22 -6.68
N TYR A 177 -5.52 -1.79 -5.96
CA TYR A 177 -4.44 -2.55 -6.61
C TYR A 177 -4.95 -3.77 -7.38
N ALA A 178 -5.98 -4.45 -6.90
CA ALA A 178 -6.61 -5.55 -7.60
C ALA A 178 -7.27 -5.13 -8.91
N GLU A 179 -7.85 -3.94 -8.97
CA GLU A 179 -8.49 -3.44 -10.18
C GLU A 179 -7.48 -2.86 -11.20
N LEU A 180 -6.29 -2.45 -10.73
CA LEU A 180 -5.26 -1.84 -11.57
C LEU A 180 -4.57 -2.80 -12.54
N ASP A 181 -4.41 -4.08 -12.21
CA ASP A 181 -3.66 -5.06 -13.06
C ASP A 181 -4.19 -5.06 -14.51
N ASP A 182 -5.50 -5.21 -14.68
CA ASP A 182 -6.15 -5.21 -15.99
C ASP A 182 -5.95 -3.90 -16.77
N ALA A 183 -5.88 -2.75 -16.09
CA ALA A 183 -5.65 -1.46 -16.73
C ALA A 183 -4.17 -1.28 -17.13
N LEU A 184 -3.25 -1.76 -16.30
CA LEU A 184 -1.81 -1.72 -16.55
C LEU A 184 -1.41 -2.62 -17.72
N GLN A 185 -2.02 -3.80 -17.87
CA GLN A 185 -1.79 -4.67 -19.04
C GLN A 185 -2.22 -3.99 -20.36
N ASP A 186 -3.38 -3.33 -20.37
CA ASP A 186 -3.81 -2.54 -21.52
C ASP A 186 -2.85 -1.38 -21.79
N PHE A 187 -2.29 -0.77 -20.75
CA PHE A 187 -1.27 0.26 -20.91
C PHE A 187 0.02 -0.27 -21.56
N ILE A 188 0.53 -1.41 -21.10
CA ILE A 188 1.73 -2.06 -21.64
C ILE A 188 1.55 -2.35 -23.13
N GLU A 189 0.46 -3.01 -23.51
CA GLU A 189 0.17 -3.32 -24.92
C GLU A 189 -0.04 -2.03 -25.74
N GLY A 190 -0.74 -1.05 -25.18
CA GLY A 190 -0.91 0.27 -25.78
C GLY A 190 0.42 0.96 -26.12
N ILE A 191 1.35 1.00 -25.17
CA ILE A 191 2.67 1.61 -25.34
C ILE A 191 3.53 0.83 -26.32
N LYS A 192 3.50 -0.51 -26.27
CA LYS A 192 4.19 -1.38 -27.23
C LYS A 192 3.79 -1.08 -28.67
N PHE A 193 2.49 -1.03 -28.96
CA PHE A 193 2.00 -0.70 -30.31
C PHE A 193 2.27 0.76 -30.69
N LEU A 194 2.17 1.70 -29.74
CA LEU A 194 2.49 3.11 -30.00
C LEU A 194 3.95 3.27 -30.42
N ARG A 195 4.88 2.61 -29.73
CA ARG A 195 6.30 2.61 -30.07
C ARG A 195 6.55 2.01 -31.45
N GLN A 196 5.87 0.92 -31.81
CA GLN A 196 5.95 0.35 -33.17
C GLN A 196 5.46 1.33 -34.23
N GLY A 197 4.32 1.99 -33.99
CA GLY A 197 3.79 3.04 -34.86
C GLY A 197 4.77 4.19 -35.07
N LYS A 198 5.37 4.69 -33.98
CA LYS A 198 6.40 5.74 -34.02
C LYS A 198 7.65 5.32 -34.79
N ALA A 199 8.08 4.07 -34.64
CA ALA A 199 9.25 3.55 -35.35
C ALA A 199 9.03 3.44 -36.87
N TRP A 200 7.81 3.06 -37.30
CA TRP A 200 7.53 2.83 -38.71
C TRP A 200 7.12 4.09 -39.50
N ILE A 201 6.51 5.09 -38.85
CA ILE A 201 5.95 6.27 -39.55
C ILE A 201 7.02 7.14 -40.24
N TYR A 202 8.28 7.05 -39.82
CA TYR A 202 9.40 7.81 -40.38
C TYR A 202 10.30 6.98 -41.31
N THR A 203 9.89 5.77 -41.65
CA THR A 203 10.62 4.89 -42.56
C THR A 203 10.08 5.03 -43.98
N GLU A 204 10.27 4.02 -44.84
CA GLU A 204 9.80 4.03 -46.23
C GLU A 204 8.25 4.07 -46.31
N ASP A 205 7.71 4.67 -47.38
CA ASP A 205 6.26 4.83 -47.61
C ASP A 205 5.46 3.53 -47.48
N ARG A 206 6.05 2.39 -47.84
CA ARG A 206 5.44 1.06 -47.69
C ARG A 206 5.10 0.68 -46.24
N HIS A 207 5.71 1.34 -45.27
CA HIS A 207 5.51 1.09 -43.84
C HIS A 207 4.46 2.02 -43.21
N VAL A 208 3.98 3.05 -43.92
CA VAL A 208 2.96 3.98 -43.41
C VAL A 208 1.67 3.24 -43.03
N SER A 209 1.21 2.29 -43.85
CA SER A 209 0.02 1.50 -43.50
C SER A 209 0.21 0.70 -42.21
N ARG A 210 1.39 0.06 -42.04
CA ARG A 210 1.71 -0.71 -40.83
C ARG A 210 1.81 0.20 -39.60
N ALA A 211 2.37 1.39 -39.74
CA ALA A 211 2.43 2.39 -38.68
C ALA A 211 1.03 2.82 -38.22
N LYS A 212 0.11 3.05 -39.17
CA LYS A 212 -1.29 3.39 -38.87
C LYS A 212 -2.04 2.26 -38.19
N ASP A 213 -1.82 1.02 -38.60
CA ASP A 213 -2.49 -0.12 -37.98
C ASP A 213 -2.00 -0.33 -36.54
N ALA A 214 -0.68 -0.29 -36.30
CA ALA A 214 -0.14 -0.30 -34.93
C ALA A 214 -0.68 0.86 -34.09
N ALA A 215 -0.78 2.07 -34.65
CA ALA A 215 -1.36 3.21 -33.92
C ALA A 215 -2.85 3.03 -33.60
N LYS A 216 -3.64 2.32 -34.43
CA LYS A 216 -5.04 1.97 -34.11
C LYS A 216 -5.12 0.97 -32.96
N ASP A 217 -4.23 -0.03 -32.94
CA ASP A 217 -4.16 -1.03 -31.88
C ASP A 217 -3.77 -0.35 -30.55
N ALA A 218 -2.73 0.49 -30.59
CA ALA A 218 -2.32 1.32 -29.45
C ALA A 218 -3.48 2.14 -28.88
N ARG A 219 -4.19 2.85 -29.77
CA ARG A 219 -5.35 3.67 -29.41
C ARG A 219 -6.48 2.84 -28.77
N THR A 220 -6.69 1.61 -29.23
CA THR A 220 -7.72 0.72 -28.70
C THR A 220 -7.40 0.31 -27.28
N HIS A 221 -6.18 -0.16 -27.03
CA HIS A 221 -5.72 -0.54 -25.70
C HIS A 221 -5.68 0.64 -24.73
N LEU A 222 -5.13 1.79 -25.12
CA LEU A 222 -5.06 2.98 -24.25
C LEU A 222 -6.45 3.54 -23.89
N ARG A 223 -7.43 3.44 -24.81
CA ARG A 223 -8.83 3.76 -24.51
C ARG A 223 -9.46 2.77 -23.54
N SER A 224 -9.12 1.49 -23.64
CA SER A 224 -9.56 0.47 -22.71
C SER A 224 -9.00 0.72 -21.31
N ALA A 225 -7.69 0.93 -21.19
CA ALA A 225 -7.02 1.31 -19.94
C ALA A 225 -7.68 2.53 -19.29
N ARG A 226 -7.92 3.60 -20.07
CA ARG A 226 -8.62 4.81 -19.60
C ARG A 226 -10.02 4.51 -19.03
N LYS A 227 -10.80 3.65 -19.70
CA LYS A 227 -12.15 3.29 -19.25
C LYS A 227 -12.10 2.49 -17.94
N LYS A 228 -11.15 1.57 -17.82
CA LYS A 228 -10.92 0.80 -16.59
C LYS A 228 -10.56 1.72 -15.43
N LEU A 229 -9.59 2.62 -15.62
CA LEU A 229 -9.20 3.62 -14.61
C LEU A 229 -10.35 4.56 -14.20
N GLU A 230 -11.24 4.89 -15.14
CA GLU A 230 -12.44 5.66 -14.83
C GLU A 230 -13.48 4.86 -14.03
N ALA A 231 -13.55 3.54 -14.24
CA ALA A 231 -14.40 2.65 -13.44
C ALA A 231 -13.88 2.52 -12.01
N ILE A 232 -12.56 2.34 -11.83
CA ILE A 232 -11.90 2.25 -10.52
C ILE A 232 -12.28 3.44 -9.63
N ARG A 233 -12.18 4.67 -10.16
CA ARG A 233 -12.53 5.87 -9.38
C ARG A 233 -14.00 5.96 -8.99
N ARG A 234 -14.90 5.32 -9.74
CA ARG A 234 -16.34 5.30 -9.39
C ARG A 234 -16.64 4.27 -8.30
N THR A 235 -15.85 3.22 -8.20
CA THR A 235 -16.00 2.14 -7.21
C THR A 235 -15.24 2.42 -5.92
N SER A 236 -14.06 3.05 -5.99
CA SER A 236 -13.19 3.30 -4.83
C SER A 236 -13.65 4.42 -3.89
N GLY A 237 -14.44 5.39 -4.38
CA GLY A 237 -14.85 6.56 -3.58
C GLY A 237 -13.68 7.44 -3.11
N ASP A 238 -13.94 8.42 -2.24
CA ASP A 238 -12.92 9.36 -1.73
C ASP A 238 -11.99 8.76 -0.64
N SER A 239 -12.09 7.45 -0.34
CA SER A 239 -11.42 6.84 0.83
C SER A 239 -10.06 6.21 0.55
N THR A 240 -9.62 6.11 -0.72
CA THR A 240 -8.31 5.54 -1.07
C THR A 240 -7.24 6.63 -1.22
N THR A 241 -6.02 6.28 -0.83
CA THR A 241 -4.85 7.15 -0.97
C THR A 241 -4.27 7.15 -2.38
N LEU A 242 -4.76 6.26 -3.25
CA LEU A 242 -4.26 6.02 -4.61
C LEU A 242 -5.01 6.82 -5.69
N ASP A 243 -6.07 7.53 -5.33
CA ASP A 243 -6.91 8.29 -6.25
C ASP A 243 -6.13 9.26 -7.16
N PRO A 244 -5.14 10.01 -6.66
CA PRO A 244 -4.26 10.84 -7.49
C PRO A 244 -3.49 10.03 -8.54
N THR A 245 -2.97 8.85 -8.19
CA THR A 245 -2.20 7.99 -9.10
C THR A 245 -3.08 7.41 -10.19
N VAL A 246 -4.30 6.98 -9.85
CA VAL A 246 -5.30 6.52 -10.84
C VAL A 246 -5.65 7.64 -11.82
N LEU A 247 -5.76 8.89 -11.33
CA LEU A 247 -6.01 10.05 -12.18
C LEU A 247 -4.82 10.38 -13.11
N SER A 248 -3.59 10.28 -12.60
CA SER A 248 -2.38 10.49 -13.41
C SER A 248 -2.28 9.46 -14.53
N LEU A 249 -2.47 8.17 -14.23
CA LEU A 249 -2.53 7.11 -15.25
C LEU A 249 -3.64 7.39 -16.27
N ARG A 250 -4.84 7.81 -15.82
CA ARG A 250 -5.94 8.14 -16.74
C ARG A 250 -5.58 9.29 -17.67
N THR A 251 -4.87 10.29 -17.15
CA THR A 251 -4.41 11.47 -17.92
C THR A 251 -3.38 11.05 -18.96
N LEU A 252 -2.38 10.25 -18.56
CA LEU A 252 -1.39 9.69 -19.48
C LEU A 252 -2.05 8.85 -20.58
N ALA A 253 -3.09 8.07 -20.26
CA ALA A 253 -3.83 7.29 -21.26
C ALA A 253 -4.46 8.19 -22.32
N VAL A 254 -4.99 9.36 -21.93
CA VAL A 254 -5.56 10.36 -22.85
C VAL A 254 -4.46 10.93 -23.74
N GLU A 255 -3.31 11.28 -23.19
CA GLU A 255 -2.18 11.83 -23.94
C GLU A 255 -1.65 10.84 -24.97
N LYS A 256 -1.33 9.61 -24.56
CA LYS A 256 -0.85 8.55 -25.45
C LYS A 256 -1.88 8.15 -26.52
N THR A 257 -3.19 8.25 -26.19
CA THR A 257 -4.27 8.07 -27.17
C THR A 257 -4.26 9.16 -28.24
N LYS A 258 -3.98 10.42 -27.87
CA LYS A 258 -3.84 11.54 -28.82
C LYS A 258 -2.60 11.38 -29.69
N GLU A 259 -1.48 10.96 -29.10
CA GLU A 259 -0.26 10.67 -29.87
C GLU A 259 -0.50 9.58 -30.93
N SER A 260 -1.21 8.51 -30.55
CA SER A 260 -1.62 7.46 -31.49
C SER A 260 -2.48 8.02 -32.62
N GLN A 261 -3.39 8.95 -32.32
CA GLN A 261 -4.24 9.59 -33.33
C GLN A 261 -3.42 10.40 -34.34
N THR A 262 -2.40 11.13 -33.90
CA THR A 262 -1.51 11.91 -34.78
C THR A 262 -0.81 11.01 -35.82
N ILE A 263 -0.43 9.78 -35.44
CA ILE A 263 0.17 8.82 -36.37
C ILE A 263 -0.86 8.32 -37.40
N ILE A 264 -2.12 8.13 -36.98
CA ILE A 264 -3.20 7.68 -37.87
C ILE A 264 -3.52 8.72 -38.95
N GLU A 265 -3.54 10.00 -38.57
CA GLU A 265 -3.95 11.13 -39.42
C GLU A 265 -2.87 11.59 -40.42
N ARG A 266 -1.61 11.23 -40.17
CA ARG A 266 -0.48 11.58 -41.03
C ARG A 266 -0.45 10.76 -42.32
#